data_AF-A0A358U9Z8-F1
#
_entry.id   AF-A0A358U9Z8-F1
#
_cell.length_a   1.000
_cell.length_b   1.000
_cell.length_c   1.000
_cell.angle_alpha   90.00
_cell.angle_beta   90.00
_cell.angle_gamma   90.00
#
_symmetry.space_group_name_H-M   'P 1'
#
loop_
_entity.id
_entity.type
_entity.pdbx_description
1 polymer ?
#
loop_
_entity_poly.entity_id
_entity_poly.type
_entity_poly.pdbx_seq_one_letter_code
_entity_poly.pdbx_strand_id
1 'polypeptide(L)'
;MYLRFRTELLQLSHELEQLWVPELRGASNETKFLATKGRVLDILKVLYGETSREFRVVKLTCSPATVVKVVNHIICRASMNSPYTKAVNM
;
A
#
# COMPACT_ATOMS: atom_id res chain seq x y z
N MET A 1 14.49 -7.89 1.62
CA MET A 1 13.97 -6.58 1.14
C MET A 1 12.43 -6.59 1.05
N TYR A 2 11.83 -7.53 0.33
CA TYR A 2 10.36 -7.61 0.15
C TYR A 2 9.54 -7.73 1.46
N LEU A 3 9.98 -8.56 2.41
CA LEU A 3 9.34 -8.70 3.73
C LEU A 3 9.30 -7.38 4.52
N ARG A 4 10.37 -6.57 4.46
CA ARG A 4 10.43 -5.26 5.12
C ARG A 4 9.38 -4.32 4.54
N PHE A 5 9.30 -4.23 3.21
CA PHE A 5 8.30 -3.41 2.54
C PHE A 5 6.88 -3.88 2.82
N ARG A 6 6.63 -5.18 2.96
CA ARG A 6 5.31 -5.71 3.32
C ARG A 6 4.88 -5.26 4.72
N THR A 7 5.77 -5.36 5.71
CA THR A 7 5.48 -4.88 7.08
C THR A 7 5.23 -3.38 7.11
N GLU A 8 6.06 -2.62 6.38
CA GLU A 8 5.91 -1.16 6.29
C GLU A 8 4.60 -0.76 5.60
N LEU A 9 4.25 -1.41 4.49
CA LEU A 9 2.97 -1.20 3.82
C LEU A 9 1.77 -1.53 4.72
N LEU A 10 1.85 -2.61 5.51
CA LEU A 10 0.79 -2.97 6.46
C LEU A 10 0.61 -1.91 7.56
N GLN A 11 1.72 -1.35 8.06
CA GLN A 11 1.66 -0.27 9.04
C GLN A 11 1.04 1.00 8.42
N LEU A 12 1.48 1.38 7.22
CA LEU A 12 0.95 2.54 6.50
C LEU A 12 -0.54 2.37 6.14
N SER A 13 -1.01 1.16 5.82
CA SER A 13 -2.44 0.93 5.57
C SER A 13 -3.28 1.16 6.82
N HIS A 14 -2.82 0.72 8.00
CA HIS A 14 -3.53 1.00 9.25
C HIS A 14 -3.54 2.49 9.60
N GLU A 15 -2.45 3.22 9.35
CA GLU A 15 -2.43 4.68 9.52
C GLU A 15 -3.46 5.36 8.59
N LEU A 16 -3.59 4.90 7.34
CA LEU A 16 -4.57 5.43 6.39
C LEU A 16 -6.02 5.10 6.77
N GLU A 17 -6.27 3.93 7.35
CA GLU A 17 -7.60 3.55 7.85
C GLU A 17 -8.07 4.47 8.98
N GLN A 18 -7.16 4.86 9.89
CA GLN A 18 -7.47 5.80 10.97
C GLN A 18 -7.81 7.21 10.46
N LEU A 19 -7.27 7.62 9.31
CA LEU A 19 -7.57 8.92 8.70
C LEU A 19 -8.96 8.98 8.06
N TRP A 20 -9.58 7.82 7.78
CA TRP A 20 -10.91 7.74 7.20
C TRP A 20 -12.02 7.98 8.24
N VAL A 21 -11.74 7.86 9.54
CA VAL A 21 -12.73 8.02 10.60
C VAL A 21 -13.37 9.43 10.49
N PRO A 22 -14.68 9.54 10.19
CA PRO A 22 -15.33 10.81 9.89
C PRO A 22 -15.18 11.87 10.99
N GLU A 23 -15.09 11.42 12.24
CA GLU A 23 -14.98 12.25 13.46
C GLU A 23 -13.65 13.02 13.55
N LEU A 24 -12.63 12.65 12.75
CA LEU A 24 -11.29 13.23 12.80
C LEU A 24 -10.96 14.11 11.57
N ARG A 25 -11.90 14.34 10.63
CA ARG A 25 -11.66 15.15 9.41
C ARG A 25 -11.32 16.61 9.74
N GLY A 26 -10.05 16.91 9.92
CA GLY A 26 -9.48 18.26 9.92
C GLY A 26 -8.30 18.40 8.95
N ALA A 27 -7.80 19.62 8.75
CA ALA A 27 -6.63 19.90 7.89
C ALA A 27 -5.37 19.09 8.29
N SER A 28 -5.28 18.70 9.56
CA SER A 28 -4.23 17.79 10.07
C SER A 28 -4.29 16.40 9.40
N ASN A 29 -5.50 15.86 9.16
CA ASN A 29 -5.67 14.56 8.52
C ASN A 29 -5.27 14.58 7.03
N GLU A 30 -5.48 15.70 6.35
CA GLU A 30 -5.06 15.85 4.95
C GLU A 30 -3.54 15.88 4.83
N THR A 31 -2.86 16.65 5.70
CA THR A 31 -1.39 16.68 5.74
C THR A 31 -0.81 15.31 6.06
N LYS A 32 -1.38 14.63 7.06
CA LYS A 32 -0.97 13.27 7.44
C LYS A 32 -1.23 12.27 6.30
N PHE A 33 -2.37 12.39 5.61
CA PHE A 33 -2.66 11.56 4.43
C PHE A 33 -1.62 11.74 3.33
N LEU A 34 -1.29 12.98 2.97
CA LEU A 34 -0.29 13.26 1.93
C LEU A 34 1.09 12.70 2.29
N ALA A 35 1.50 12.84 3.56
CA ALA A 35 2.76 12.28 4.05
C ALA A 35 2.78 10.74 3.99
N THR A 36 1.73 10.09 4.50
CA THR A 36 1.61 8.62 4.47
C THR A 36 1.53 8.10 3.03
N LYS A 37 0.79 8.79 2.14
CA LYS A 37 0.73 8.48 0.71
C LYS A 37 2.11 8.61 0.04
N GLY A 38 2.90 9.61 0.41
CA GLY A 38 4.27 9.78 -0.09
C GLY A 38 5.14 8.55 0.20
N ARG A 39 5.12 8.07 1.45
CA ARG A 39 5.85 6.85 1.85
C ARG A 39 5.40 5.61 1.08
N VAL A 40 4.09 5.46 0.87
CA VAL A 40 3.56 4.38 0.02
C VAL A 40 4.13 4.48 -1.40
N LEU A 41 4.15 5.67 -1.99
CA LEU A 41 4.71 5.89 -3.34
C LEU A 41 6.20 5.55 -3.41
N ASP A 42 6.99 5.91 -2.40
CA ASP A 42 8.41 5.57 -2.35
C ASP A 42 8.62 4.05 -2.36
N ILE A 43 7.83 3.31 -1.57
CA ILE A 43 7.88 1.84 -1.54
C ILE A 43 7.44 1.26 -2.90
N LEU A 44 6.34 1.75 -3.48
CA LEU A 44 5.84 1.27 -4.76
C LEU A 44 6.82 1.55 -5.91
N LYS A 45 7.50 2.69 -5.88
CA LYS A 45 8.56 3.03 -6.85
C LYS A 45 9.70 2.02 -6.78
N VAL A 46 10.13 1.64 -5.58
CA VAL A 46 11.19 0.64 -5.40
C VAL A 46 10.73 -0.77 -5.81
N LEU A 47 9.50 -1.15 -5.49
CA LEU A 47 8.98 -2.51 -5.75
C LEU A 47 8.59 -2.73 -7.22
N TYR A 48 7.97 -1.75 -7.87
CA TYR A 48 7.30 -1.91 -9.16
C TYR A 48 7.69 -0.86 -10.20
N GLY A 49 8.36 0.22 -9.81
CA GLY A 49 8.68 1.35 -10.68
C GLY A 49 7.52 2.34 -10.87
N GLU A 50 7.85 3.53 -11.34
CA GLU A 50 6.88 4.64 -11.50
C GLU A 50 5.86 4.40 -12.63
N THR A 51 6.19 3.52 -13.58
CA THR A 51 5.31 3.16 -14.69
C THR A 51 4.26 2.10 -14.31
N SER A 52 4.38 1.49 -13.12
CA SER A 52 3.46 0.47 -12.64
C SER A 52 2.04 1.02 -12.44
N ARG A 53 1.05 0.13 -12.57
CA ARG A 53 -0.36 0.47 -12.37
C ARG A 53 -0.59 0.91 -10.93
N GLU A 54 -0.02 0.19 -9.98
CA GLU A 54 -0.11 0.40 -8.55
C GLU A 54 0.38 1.81 -8.17
N PHE A 55 1.59 2.17 -8.64
CA PHE A 55 2.15 3.51 -8.41
C PHE A 55 1.27 4.60 -9.00
N ARG A 56 0.83 4.45 -10.26
CA ARG A 56 -0.02 5.45 -10.93
C ARG A 56 -1.36 5.65 -10.22
N VAL A 57 -2.02 4.57 -9.81
CA VAL A 57 -3.31 4.64 -9.10
C VAL A 57 -3.15 5.37 -7.76
N VAL A 58 -2.12 5.03 -6.97
CA VAL A 58 -1.85 5.71 -5.70
C VAL A 58 -1.49 7.18 -5.93
N LYS A 59 -0.68 7.48 -6.95
CA LYS A 59 -0.27 8.86 -7.27
C LYS A 59 -1.47 9.75 -7.60
N LEU A 60 -2.42 9.25 -8.39
CA LEU A 60 -3.56 10.04 -8.87
C LEU A 60 -4.72 10.12 -7.88
N THR A 61 -4.88 9.16 -6.97
CA THR A 61 -6.03 9.17 -6.05
C THR A 61 -5.84 10.14 -4.88
N CYS A 62 -6.91 10.85 -4.52
CA CYS A 62 -7.00 11.62 -3.28
C CYS A 62 -7.80 10.88 -2.19
N SER A 63 -8.19 9.64 -2.43
CA SER A 63 -9.00 8.83 -1.51
C SER A 63 -8.12 7.90 -0.67
N PRO A 64 -8.09 8.04 0.68
CA PRO A 64 -7.36 7.14 1.56
C PRO A 64 -7.79 5.67 1.41
N ALA A 65 -9.09 5.37 1.31
CA ALA A 65 -9.56 4.00 1.13
C ALA A 65 -9.09 3.37 -0.19
N THR A 66 -8.91 4.17 -1.25
CA THR A 66 -8.35 3.65 -2.50
C THR A 66 -6.89 3.25 -2.31
N VAL A 67 -6.10 4.05 -1.58
CA VAL A 67 -4.71 3.70 -1.26
C VAL A 67 -4.66 2.42 -0.41
N VAL A 68 -5.49 2.31 0.63
CA VAL A 68 -5.60 1.08 1.46
C VAL A 68 -5.95 -0.14 0.62
N LYS A 69 -6.92 -0.04 -0.30
CA LYS A 69 -7.29 -1.16 -1.19
C LYS A 69 -6.12 -1.62 -2.07
N VAL A 70 -5.35 -0.69 -2.63
CA VAL A 70 -4.17 -1.03 -3.44
C VAL A 70 -3.11 -1.72 -2.59
N VAL A 71 -2.83 -1.18 -1.40
CA VAL A 71 -1.86 -1.77 -0.46
C VAL A 71 -2.28 -3.19 -0.05
N ASN A 72 -3.54 -3.38 0.33
CA ASN A 72 -4.07 -4.70 0.69
C ASN A 72 -4.01 -5.68 -0.49
N HIS A 73 -4.32 -5.24 -1.70
CA HIS A 73 -4.17 -6.07 -2.90
C HIS A 73 -2.72 -6.57 -3.08
N ILE A 74 -1.74 -5.68 -2.88
CA ILE A 74 -0.31 -6.03 -2.95
C ILE A 74 0.07 -7.03 -1.87
N ILE A 75 -0.33 -6.79 -0.61
CA ILE A 75 -0.03 -7.67 0.53
C ILE A 75 -0.64 -9.07 0.34
N CYS A 76 -1.88 -9.15 -0.16
CA CYS A 76 -2.56 -10.43 -0.43
C CYS A 76 -1.93 -11.17 -1.62
N ARG A 77 -1.62 -10.45 -2.71
CA ARG A 77 -0.95 -11.04 -3.87
C ARG A 77 0.45 -11.56 -3.51
N ALA A 78 1.17 -10.84 -2.64
CA ALA A 78 2.45 -11.26 -2.09
C ALA A 78 2.37 -12.61 -1.37
N SER A 79 1.34 -12.82 -0.54
CA SER A 79 1.15 -14.08 0.19
C SER A 79 0.82 -15.25 -0.74
N MET A 80 0.13 -15.00 -1.87
CA MET A 80 -0.19 -16.05 -2.84
C MET A 80 1.00 -16.43 -3.74
N ASN A 81 1.96 -15.53 -3.94
CA ASN A 81 3.20 -15.79 -4.69
C ASN A 81 4.36 -16.31 -3.82
N SER A 82 4.13 -16.53 -2.51
CA SER A 82 5.02 -17.39 -1.74
C SER A 82 5.07 -18.74 -2.44
N PRO A 83 6.24 -19.33 -2.72
CA PRO A 83 6.31 -20.60 -3.43
C PRO A 83 5.67 -21.66 -2.54
N TYR A 84 4.38 -21.92 -2.78
CA TYR A 84 3.86 -23.26 -2.61
C TYR A 84 4.60 -24.04 -3.69
N THR A 85 5.74 -24.60 -3.32
CA THR A 85 6.41 -25.68 -4.03
C THR A 85 5.38 -26.80 -4.16
N LYS A 86 4.50 -26.70 -5.17
CA LYS A 86 3.90 -27.87 -5.78
C LYS A 86 5.06 -28.54 -6.50
N ALA A 87 5.80 -29.33 -5.74
CA ALA A 87 6.52 -30.47 -6.27
C ALA A 87 5.47 -31.34 -6.97
N VAL A 88 5.23 -31.04 -8.24
CA VAL A 88 4.64 -32.00 -9.15
C VAL A 88 5.79 -32.94 -9.48
N ASN A 89 5.79 -34.11 -8.83
CA ASN A 89 6.67 -35.21 -9.21
C ASN A 89 6.52 -35.44 -10.72
N MET A 90 7.61 -35.28 -11.46
CA MET A 90 7.83 -35.96 -12.74
C MET A 90 8.21 -37.41 -12.47
#